data_AF-A0A1F9XQ83-F1
#
_entry.id   AF-A0A1F9XQ83-F1
#
_cell.length_a   1.000
_cell.length_b   1.000
_cell.length_c   1.000
_cell.angle_alpha   90.00
_cell.angle_beta   90.00
_cell.angle_gamma   90.00
#
_symmetry.space_group_name_H-M   'P 1'
#
loop_
_entity.id
_entity.type
_entity.pdbx_description
1 polymer ?
#
loop_
_entity_poly.entity_id
_entity_poly.type
_entity_poly.pdbx_seq_one_letter_code
_entity_poly.pdbx_strand_id
1 'polypeptide(L)' 'MRLYQQVIVEATAASGKEAEYIEDIMRNDIFHSTLDWQSRAQLARGAREAVKMLKIYRADPSLAKHFPEA' A
#
# COMPACT_ATOMS: atom_id res chain seq x y z
N MET A 1 7.98 -14.68 -1.25
CA MET A 1 8.04 -13.21 -1.39
C MET A 1 7.21 -12.82 -2.59
N ARG A 2 6.28 -11.86 -2.46
CA ARG A 2 5.42 -11.40 -3.56
C ARG A 2 6.16 -10.29 -4.33
N LEU A 3 6.27 -10.42 -5.65
CA LEU A 3 6.96 -9.47 -6.54
C LEU A 3 6.55 -8.00 -6.29
N TYR A 4 5.27 -7.77 -6.00
CA TYR A 4 4.72 -6.44 -5.73
C TYR A 4 5.22 -5.82 -4.43
N GLN A 5 5.39 -6.61 -3.37
CA GLN A 5 5.85 -6.12 -2.07
C GLN A 5 7.29 -5.58 -2.16
N GLN A 6 8.14 -6.19 -2.98
CA GLN A 6 9.49 -5.66 -3.21
C GLN A 6 9.45 -4.25 -3.82
N VAL A 7 8.64 -4.06 -4.87
CA VAL A 7 8.51 -2.74 -5.50
C VAL A 7 7.86 -1.73 -4.55
N ILE A 8 6.89 -2.15 -3.74
CA ILE A 8 6.28 -1.29 -2.72
C ILE A 8 7.32 -0.83 -1.70
N VAL A 9 8.10 -1.75 -1.13
CA VAL A 9 9.17 -1.43 -0.17
C VAL A 9 10.20 -0.50 -0.81
N GLU A 10 10.66 -0.79 -2.03
CA GLU A 10 11.62 0.07 -2.74
C GLU A 10 11.06 1.48 -3.00
N ALA A 11 9.78 1.60 -3.35
CA ALA A 11 9.16 2.88 -3.69
C ALA A 11 8.79 3.74 -2.48
N THR A 12 8.65 3.13 -1.30
CA THR A 12 8.08 3.77 -0.11
C THR A 12 9.00 3.77 1.11
N ALA A 13 10.05 2.95 1.10
CA ALA A 13 10.89 2.62 2.26
C ALA A 13 10.09 2.04 3.45
N ALA A 14 8.89 1.51 3.22
CA ALA A 14 8.04 0.90 4.24
C ALA A 14 8.62 -0.43 4.73
N SER A 15 8.30 -0.79 5.98
CA SER A 15 8.59 -2.13 6.49
C SER A 15 7.78 -3.20 5.75
N GLY A 16 8.18 -4.48 5.85
CA GLY A 16 7.44 -5.58 5.21
C GLY A 16 5.97 -5.66 5.64
N LYS A 17 5.68 -5.39 6.93
CA LYS A 17 4.32 -5.35 7.47
C LYS A 17 3.52 -4.17 6.94
N GLU A 18 4.14 -2.98 6.85
CA GLU A 18 3.48 -1.83 6.24
C GLU A 18 3.27 -2.01 4.74
N ALA A 19 4.17 -2.71 4.05
CA ALA A 19 4.02 -3.03 2.64
C ALA A 19 2.77 -3.90 2.38
N GLU A 20 2.37 -4.76 3.32
CA GLU A 20 1.10 -5.51 3.21
C GLU A 20 -0.12 -4.60 3.28
N TYR A 21 -0.14 -3.65 4.21
CA TYR A 21 -1.22 -2.67 4.31
C TYR A 21 -1.27 -1.74 3.09
N ILE A 22 -0.12 -1.30 2.62
CA ILE A 22 0.00 -0.49 1.39
C ILE A 22 -0.51 -1.30 0.20
N GLU A 23 -0.15 -2.58 0.08
CA GLU A 23 -0.63 -3.46 -0.98
C GLU A 23 -2.17 -3.62 -0.95
N ASP A 24 -2.76 -3.75 0.24
CA ASP A 24 -4.20 -3.87 0.43
C ASP A 24 -4.95 -2.60 0.01
N ILE A 25 -4.48 -1.43 0.46
CA ILE A 25 -5.03 -0.13 0.04
C ILE A 25 -4.90 0.05 -1.48
N MET A 26 -3.74 -0.31 -2.05
CA MET A 26 -3.56 -0.26 -3.49
C MET A 26 -4.61 -1.10 -4.22
N ARG A 27 -4.83 -2.36 -3.79
CA ARG A 27 -5.79 -3.28 -4.43
C ARG A 27 -7.22 -2.82 -4.29
N ASN A 28 -7.62 -2.37 -3.10
CA ASN A 28 -9.03 -2.15 -2.78
C ASN A 28 -9.48 -0.72 -3.07
N ASP A 29 -8.60 0.27 -2.91
CA ASP A 29 -9.00 1.68 -2.91
C ASP A 29 -8.41 2.50 -4.07
N ILE A 30 -7.27 2.08 -4.63
CA ILE A 30 -6.64 2.79 -5.75
C ILE A 30 -6.94 2.10 -7.08
N PHE A 31 -6.71 0.80 -7.17
CA PHE A 31 -6.85 0.03 -8.41
C PHE A 31 -8.17 -0.71 -8.51
N HIS A 32 -8.86 -0.91 -7.38
CA HIS A 32 -10.10 -1.69 -7.28
C HIS A 32 -10.02 -3.06 -7.98
N SER A 33 -8.85 -3.71 -7.99
CA SER A 33 -8.55 -4.95 -8.74
C SER A 33 -7.24 -5.63 -8.30
N THR A 34 -6.80 -6.66 -9.03
CA THR A 34 -5.45 -7.24 -8.90
C THR A 34 -4.38 -6.24 -9.32
N LEU A 35 -3.15 -6.39 -8.80
CA LEU A 35 -2.01 -5.52 -9.11
C LEU A 35 -1.43 -5.70 -10.54
N ASP A 36 -2.23 -6.14 -11.51
CA ASP A 36 -1.81 -6.49 -12.87
C ASP A 36 -1.69 -5.30 -13.83
N TRP A 37 -1.58 -4.07 -13.33
CA TRP A 37 -1.53 -2.87 -14.17
C TRP A 37 -0.09 -2.49 -14.59
N GLN A 38 -0.01 -1.89 -15.77
CA GLN A 38 0.90 -2.27 -16.87
C GLN A 38 2.39 -1.90 -16.72
N SER A 39 2.82 -1.26 -15.62
CA SER A 39 4.24 -0.88 -15.47
C SER A 39 4.70 -0.70 -14.02
N ARG A 40 5.99 -0.98 -13.76
CA ARG A 40 6.66 -0.70 -12.48
C ARG A 40 6.54 0.76 -12.03
N ALA A 41 6.53 1.69 -12.99
CA ALA A 41 6.41 3.13 -12.70
C ALA A 41 5.03 3.48 -12.16
N GLN A 42 3.97 2.91 -12.73
CA GLN A 42 2.64 3.03 -12.15
C GLN A 42 2.64 2.38 -10.76
N LEU A 43 3.19 1.17 -10.61
CA LEU A 43 3.26 0.45 -9.32
C LEU A 43 3.82 1.31 -8.20
N ALA A 44 4.96 1.95 -8.46
CA ALA A 44 5.61 2.87 -7.51
C ALA A 44 4.79 4.14 -7.23
N ARG A 45 4.01 4.64 -8.19
CA ARG A 45 3.11 5.79 -7.95
C ARG A 45 1.95 5.40 -7.02
N GLY A 46 1.29 4.27 -7.29
CA GLY A 46 0.22 3.75 -6.43
C GLY A 46 0.69 3.50 -5.01
N ALA A 47 1.89 2.92 -4.84
CA ALA A 47 2.46 2.68 -3.52
C ALA A 47 2.66 3.97 -2.72
N ARG A 48 3.17 5.04 -3.35
CA ARG A 48 3.36 6.34 -2.69
C ARG A 48 2.04 7.03 -2.34
N GLU A 49 1.00 6.81 -3.13
CA GLU A 49 -0.34 7.31 -2.83
C GLU A 49 -0.99 6.56 -1.68
N ALA A 50 -0.90 5.21 -1.69
CA ALA A 50 -1.38 4.36 -0.60
C ALA A 50 -0.70 4.66 0.74
N VAL A 51 0.59 5.06 0.75
CA VAL A 51 1.25 5.54 1.99
C VAL A 51 0.54 6.77 2.58
N LYS A 52 0.06 7.70 1.74
CA LYS A 52 -0.68 8.88 2.21
C LYS A 52 -2.04 8.46 2.75
N MET A 53 -2.73 7.55 2.07
CA MET A 53 -4.01 7.01 2.53
C MET A 53 -3.88 6.23 3.83
N LEU A 54 -2.83 5.44 4.00
CA LEU A 54 -2.54 4.70 5.24
C LEU A 54 -2.46 5.64 6.46
N LYS A 55 -1.88 6.84 6.30
CA LYS A 55 -1.85 7.86 7.37
C LYS A 55 -3.26 8.36 7.72
N ILE A 56 -4.11 8.54 6.71
CA ILE A 56 -5.52 8.94 6.90
C ILE A 56 -6.30 7.81 7.59
N TYR A 57 -6.09 6.57 7.18
CA TYR A 57 -6.77 5.40 7.75
C TYR A 57 -6.37 5.18 9.21
N ARG A 58 -5.10 5.44 9.56
CA ARG A 58 -4.63 5.41 10.95
C ARG A 58 -5.19 6.57 11.80
N ALA A 59 -5.52 7.70 11.18
CA ALA A 59 -6.15 8.82 11.87
C ALA A 59 -7.66 8.60 12.13
N ASP A 60 -8.30 7.71 11.36
CA ASP A 60 -9.70 7.32 11.57
C ASP A 60 -9.78 6.18 12.61
N PRO A 61 -10.42 6.39 13.78
CA PRO A 61 -10.52 5.37 14.82
C PRO A 61 -11.23 4.08 14.37
N SER A 62 -12.12 4.17 13.38
CA SER A 62 -12.85 3.02 12.86
C SER A 62 -11.99 2.12 11.98
N LEU A 63 -11.00 2.69 11.29
CA LEU A 63 -10.09 2.00 10.38
C LEU A 63 -8.74 1.66 11.04
N ALA A 64 -8.28 2.45 12.01
CA ALA A 64 -7.01 2.25 12.70
C ALA A 64 -6.86 0.85 13.31
N LYS A 65 -7.97 0.22 13.74
CA LYS A 65 -8.00 -1.16 14.24
C LYS A 65 -7.58 -2.21 13.21
N HIS A 66 -7.71 -1.90 11.92
CA HIS A 66 -7.32 -2.76 10.80
C HIS A 66 -5.90 -2.47 10.29
N PHE A 67 -5.36 -1.29 10.58
CA PHE A 67 -4.06 -0.82 10.11
C PHE A 67 -3.13 -0.39 11.26
N PRO A 68 -2.82 -1.29 12.20
CA PRO A 68 -1.97 -0.95 13.33
C PRO A 68 -0.58 -0.47 12.89
N GLU A 69 0.03 0.37 13.71
CA GLU A 69 1.45 0.71 13.54
C GLU A 69 2.30 -0.55 13.72
N ALA A 70 3.31 -0.69 12.86
CA ALA A 70 4.05 -1.92 12.69
C ALA A 70 4.91 -2.26 13.90
#